data_AF-A0A2N7Y9F6-F1
#
_entry.id   AF-A0A2N7Y9F6-F1
#
_cell.length_a   1.000
_cell.length_b   1.000
_cell.length_c   1.000
_cell.angle_alpha   90.00
_cell.angle_beta   90.00
_cell.angle_gamma   90.00
#
_symmetry.space_group_name_H-M   'P 1'
#
loop_
_entity.id
_entity.type
_entity.pdbx_description
1 polymer ?
#
loop_
_entity_poly.entity_id
_entity_poly.type
_entity_poly.pdbx_seq_one_letter_code
_entity_poly.pdbx_strand_id
1 'polypeptide(L)'
;LKGHASNEPKEKLIREVIIPEAITIQELANRMAERAVEIIRMLMKQGAIHKITDVIDADTAQLIAEELGHTVKRVAASDVEEGLFDA
;
A
#
# COMPACT_ATOMS: atom_id res chain seq x y z
N LEU A 1 2.95 16.22 30.56
CA LEU A 1 2.65 15.01 29.78
C LEU A 1 3.15 15.23 28.36
N LYS A 2 4.38 14.82 28.04
CA LYS A 2 4.97 14.97 26.71
C LYS A 2 5.02 13.58 26.10
N GLY A 3 4.04 13.27 25.24
CA GLY A 3 4.06 12.03 24.47
C GLY A 3 5.24 12.09 23.50
N HIS A 4 6.28 11.32 23.80
CA HIS A 4 7.33 11.04 22.83
C HIS A 4 6.67 10.23 21.71
N ALA A 5 6.27 10.90 20.64
CA ALA A 5 6.02 10.24 19.38
C ALA A 5 7.37 9.66 18.95
N SER A 6 7.53 8.35 19.11
CA SER A 6 8.68 7.58 18.65
C SER A 6 8.77 7.72 17.13
N ASN A 7 9.38 8.81 16.67
CA ASN A 7 9.84 8.99 15.31
C ASN A 7 11.20 8.29 15.20
N GLU A 8 11.26 7.02 15.62
CA GLU A 8 12.36 6.16 15.23
C GLU A 8 12.18 5.94 13.73
N PRO A 9 13.19 6.28 12.91
CA PRO A 9 13.13 5.95 11.51
C PRO A 9 13.11 4.43 11.43
N LYS A 10 11.91 3.85 11.23
CA LYS A 10 11.78 2.47 10.77
C LYS A 10 12.66 2.38 9.54
N GLU A 11 13.69 1.53 9.60
CA GLU A 11 14.44 1.18 8.40
C GLU A 11 13.42 0.84 7.32
N LYS A 12 13.48 1.55 6.20
CA LYS A 12 12.60 1.31 5.05
C LYS A 12 12.88 -0.10 4.57
N LEU A 13 12.05 -1.04 5.01
CA LEU A 13 12.07 -2.42 4.56
C LEU A 13 11.47 -2.45 3.17
N ILE A 14 12.35 -2.42 2.17
CA ILE A 14 11.99 -2.61 0.77
C ILE A 14 11.44 -4.03 0.64
N ARG A 15 10.25 -4.14 0.05
CA ARG A 15 9.53 -5.39 -0.17
C ARG A 15 9.11 -5.46 -1.62
N GLU A 16 9.01 -6.68 -2.15
CA GLU A 16 8.28 -6.92 -3.39
C GLU A 16 6.78 -6.94 -3.08
N VAL A 17 6.03 -6.05 -3.73
CA VAL A 17 4.61 -5.84 -3.52
C VAL A 17 3.86 -6.41 -4.71
N ILE A 18 3.05 -7.44 -4.45
CA ILE A 18 2.17 -8.02 -5.47
C ILE A 18 0.94 -7.12 -5.60
N ILE A 19 0.69 -6.59 -6.79
CA ILE A 19 -0.43 -5.68 -7.07
C ILE A 19 -1.35 -6.35 -8.10
N PRO A 20 -2.61 -6.68 -7.73
CA PRO A 20 -3.64 -7.12 -8.66
C PRO A 20 -4.21 -5.94 -9.46
N GLU A 21 -5.09 -6.22 -10.43
CA GLU A 21 -5.77 -5.18 -11.26
C GLU A 21 -6.46 -4.08 -10.45
N ALA A 22 -7.01 -4.43 -9.28
CA ALA A 22 -7.64 -3.49 -8.35
C ALA A 22 -7.36 -3.91 -6.91
N ILE A 23 -7.00 -2.95 -6.05
CA ILE A 23 -6.61 -3.21 -4.66
C ILE A 23 -7.13 -2.10 -3.75
N THR A 24 -7.52 -2.44 -2.52
CA THR A 24 -7.86 -1.39 -1.54
C THR A 24 -6.61 -0.71 -0.99
N ILE A 25 -6.75 0.55 -0.56
CA ILE A 25 -5.67 1.28 0.14
C ILE A 25 -5.20 0.53 1.39
N GLN A 26 -6.12 -0.11 2.12
CA GLN A 26 -5.80 -0.93 3.28
C GLN A 26 -4.90 -2.12 2.94
N GLU A 27 -5.24 -2.88 1.89
CA GLU A 27 -4.47 -4.05 1.46
C GLU A 27 -3.10 -3.65 0.96
N LEU A 28 -3.00 -2.59 0.16
CA LEU A 28 -1.72 -2.07 -0.32
C LEU A 28 -0.80 -1.69 0.84
N ALA A 29 -1.35 -0.98 1.85
CA ALA A 29 -0.62 -0.64 3.06
C ALA A 29 -0.09 -1.88 3.79
N ASN A 30 -0.93 -2.90 3.95
CA ASN A 30 -0.56 -4.15 4.59
C ASN A 30 0.55 -4.89 3.82
N ARG A 31 0.46 -4.97 2.48
CA ARG A 31 1.47 -5.63 1.62
C ARG A 31 2.82 -4.92 1.66
N MET A 32 2.82 -3.58 1.76
CA MET A 32 4.04 -2.78 1.93
C MET A 32 4.57 -2.79 3.39
N ALA A 33 3.73 -3.22 4.33
CA ALA A 33 3.84 -2.95 5.77
C ALA A 33 4.07 -1.46 6.09
N GLU A 34 3.38 -0.62 5.33
CA GLU A 34 3.35 0.83 5.45
C GLU A 34 2.07 1.29 6.14
N ARG A 35 2.06 2.53 6.61
CA ARG A 35 0.85 3.09 7.23
C ARG A 35 -0.08 3.61 6.15
N ALA A 36 -1.35 3.18 6.16
CA ALA A 36 -2.37 3.65 5.21
C ALA A 36 -2.51 5.20 5.19
N VAL A 37 -2.24 5.87 6.32
CA VAL A 37 -2.25 7.34 6.40
C VAL A 37 -1.21 8.00 5.48
N GLU A 38 -0.06 7.37 5.24
CA GLU A 38 0.96 7.89 4.33
C GLU A 38 0.48 7.79 2.88
N ILE A 39 -0.11 6.65 2.50
CA ILE A 39 -0.71 6.42 1.18
C ILE A 39 -1.83 7.44 0.90
N ILE A 40 -2.76 7.62 1.85
CA ILE A 40 -3.84 8.60 1.73
C ILE A 40 -3.28 10.01 1.57
N ARG A 41 -2.20 10.35 2.29
CA ARG A 41 -1.54 11.66 2.14
C ARG A 41 -0.93 11.84 0.75
N MET A 42 -0.36 10.80 0.15
CA MET A 42 0.16 10.85 -1.22
C MET A 42 -0.97 11.08 -2.24
N LEU A 43 -2.08 10.35 -2.11
CA LEU A 43 -3.27 10.53 -2.96
C LEU A 43 -3.90 11.93 -2.81
N MET A 44 -3.95 12.46 -1.58
CA MET A 44 -4.44 13.82 -1.32
C MET A 44 -3.59 14.89 -2.00
N LYS A 45 -2.27 14.71 -2.11
CA LYS A 45 -1.39 15.64 -2.84
C LYS A 45 -1.70 15.67 -4.35
N GLN A 46 -2.28 14.60 -4.89
CA GLN A 46 -2.74 14.51 -6.27
C GLN A 46 -4.17 15.06 -6.46
N GLY A 47 -4.76 15.66 -5.41
CA GLY A 47 -6.07 16.29 -5.46
C GLY A 47 -7.26 15.34 -5.26
N ALA A 48 -7.01 14.05 -4.98
CA ALA A 48 -8.05 13.06 -4.81
C ALA A 48 -8.20 12.63 -3.34
N ILE A 49 -9.40 12.80 -2.79
CA ILE A 49 -9.72 12.40 -1.43
C ILE A 49 -10.23 10.96 -1.45
N HIS A 50 -9.46 10.06 -0.85
CA HIS A 50 -9.81 8.65 -0.71
C HIS A 50 -9.88 8.25 0.77
N LYS A 51 -10.70 7.24 1.08
CA LYS A 51 -10.78 6.54 2.36
C LYS A 51 -9.92 5.28 2.32
N ILE A 52 -9.57 4.76 3.49
CA ILE A 52 -8.77 3.53 3.62
C ILE A 52 -9.41 2.30 2.94
N THR A 53 -10.74 2.27 2.83
CA THR A 53 -11.51 1.19 2.21
C THR A 53 -11.70 1.37 0.71
N ASP A 54 -11.27 2.50 0.14
CA ASP A 54 -11.46 2.76 -1.28
C ASP A 54 -10.50 1.91 -2.10
N VAL A 55 -11.00 1.47 -3.26
CA VAL A 55 -10.26 0.67 -4.23
C VAL A 55 -9.57 1.61 -5.21
N ILE A 56 -8.30 1.34 -5.48
CA ILE A 56 -7.50 2.02 -6.51
C ILE A 56 -7.07 1.01 -7.57
N ASP A 57 -6.87 1.51 -8.78
CA ASP A 57 -6.33 0.73 -9.87
C ASP A 57 -4.85 0.38 -9.62
N ALA A 58 -4.39 -0.62 -10.34
CA ALA A 58 -3.04 -1.14 -10.22
C ALA A 58 -1.95 -0.11 -10.58
N ASP A 59 -2.21 0.85 -11.47
CA ASP A 59 -1.24 1.89 -11.88
C ASP A 59 -1.03 2.92 -10.77
N THR A 60 -2.12 3.36 -10.15
CA THR A 60 -2.10 4.20 -8.96
C THR A 60 -1.38 3.50 -7.81
N ALA A 61 -1.68 2.22 -7.59
CA ALA A 61 -1.04 1.43 -6.54
C ALA A 61 0.47 1.24 -6.78
N GLN A 62 0.89 0.97 -8.02
CA GLN A 62 2.30 0.83 -8.38
C GLN A 62 3.07 2.13 -8.14
N LEU A 63 2.54 3.25 -8.62
CA LEU A 63 3.19 4.56 -8.45
C LEU A 63 3.51 4.83 -6.97
N ILE A 64 2.54 4.60 -6.09
CA ILE A 64 2.70 4.81 -4.65
C ILE A 64 3.74 3.87 -4.05
N ALA A 65 3.72 2.59 -4.43
CA ALA A 65 4.68 1.60 -3.94
C ALA A 65 6.12 1.95 -4.34
N GLU A 66 6.33 2.34 -5.60
CA GLU A 66 7.63 2.76 -6.12
C GLU A 66 8.12 4.06 -5.45
N GLU A 67 7.25 5.05 -5.25
CA GLU A 67 7.59 6.30 -4.54
C GLU A 67 8.02 6.06 -3.08
N LEU A 68 7.47 5.01 -2.45
CA LEU A 68 7.86 4.60 -1.09
C LEU A 68 9.16 3.77 -1.07
N GLY A 69 9.59 3.28 -2.22
CA GLY A 69 10.83 2.53 -2.44
C GLY A 69 10.66 1.02 -2.55
N HIS A 70 9.43 0.53 -2.72
CA HIS A 70 9.13 -0.88 -2.93
C HIS A 70 9.29 -1.28 -4.40
N THR A 71 9.55 -2.56 -4.64
CA THR A 71 9.45 -3.15 -5.99
C THR A 71 8.05 -3.70 -6.19
N VAL A 72 7.55 -3.71 -7.43
CA VAL A 72 6.17 -4.11 -7.73
C VAL A 72 6.16 -5.30 -8.68
N LYS A 73 5.29 -6.27 -8.39
CA LYS A 73 4.95 -7.38 -9.28
C LYS A 73 3.46 -7.31 -9.60
N ARG A 74 3.12 -7.07 -10.87
CA ARG A 74 1.73 -7.09 -11.34
C ARG A 74 1.26 -8.53 -11.51
N VAL A 75 0.02 -8.80 -11.10
CA VAL A 75 -0.65 -10.08 -11.31
C VAL A 75 -2.01 -9.84 -11.93
N ALA A 76 -2.37 -10.65 -12.92
CA ALA A 76 -3.72 -10.61 -13.48
C ALA A 76 -4.73 -11.12 -12.44
N ALA A 77 -5.99 -10.71 -12.52
CA ALA A 77 -7.04 -11.20 -11.62
C ALA A 77 -7.14 -12.73 -11.56
N SER A 78 -6.74 -13.42 -12.65
CA SER A 78 -6.67 -14.89 -12.74
C SER A 78 -5.57 -15.54 -11.89
N ASP A 79 -4.53 -14.80 -11.51
CA ASP A 79 -3.36 -15.30 -10.77
C ASP A 79 -3.45 -15.06 -9.25
N VAL A 80 -4.52 -14.41 -8.77
CA VAL A 80 -4.70 -14.00 -7.36
C VAL A 80 -5.44 -15.07 -6.54
N GLU A 81 -5.83 -16.20 -7.15
CA GLU A 81 -6.67 -17.22 -6.54
C GLU A 81 -5.97 -18.12 -5.48
N GLU A 82 -4.75 -17.79 -5.03
CA GLU A 82 -4.06 -18.51 -3.95
C GLU A 82 -3.82 -17.58 -2.75
N GLY A 83 -4.64 -17.73 -1.71
CA GLY A 83 -4.33 -17.09 -0.42
C GLY A 83 -5.43 -17.11 0.66
N LEU A 84 -6.62 -17.68 0.40
CA LEU A 84 -7.71 -17.71 1.38
C LEU A 84 -8.09 -19.12 1.87
N PHE A 85 -7.11 -19.98 2.08
CA PHE A 85 -7.30 -21.23 2.84
C PHE A 85 -6.07 -21.53 3.70
N ASP A 86 -5.90 -20.78 4.78
CA ASP A 86 -5.11 -21.26 5.92
C ASP A 86 -6.00 -21.27 7.17
N ALA A 87 -6.44 -22.50 7.50
CA ALA A 87 -7.02 -23.05 8.74
C ALA A 87 -8.38 -22.55 9.25
#